data_AF-A0A950BHG7-F1
#
_entry.id   AF-A0A950BHG7-F1
#
_cell.length_a   1.000
_cell.length_b   1.000
_cell.length_c   1.000
_cell.angle_alpha   90.00
_cell.angle_beta   90.00
_cell.angle_gamma   90.00
#
_symmetry.space_group_name_H-M   'P 1'
#
loop_
_entity.id
_entity.type
_entity.pdbx_description
1 polymer ?
#
loop_
_entity_poly.entity_id
_entity_poly.type
_entity_poly.pdbx_seq_one_letter_code
_entity_poly.pdbx_strand_id
1 'polypeptide(L)'
;SVVSVVVTSATVVIYGKAIWDPIDLTSRMEGVGVGIALVILTLDTMCCNLAANLVGPAYDFSSLWPKAISYRTGGLITAGIAIVMMPWKILATTQGYIFTWLVGYSALLGPVAGILVVDYFLVRGTRLDTEQLFEENGEYAYSNGWNPAAVIALVAGVLPNLPGFLNTALPNVFPSVPDAFKSIYTYAWFVGLAIAALVYGVMMKLGKSRRPSVASA
;
A
#
# COMPACT_ATOMS: atom_id res chain seq x y z
N SER A 1 -6.54 -15.77 -6.79
CA SER A 1 -6.15 -16.32 -8.11
C SER A 1 -7.15 -17.37 -8.54
N VAL A 2 -7.44 -17.51 -9.84
CA VAL A 2 -8.31 -18.57 -10.40
C VAL A 2 -7.78 -19.96 -10.03
N VAL A 3 -6.46 -20.14 -10.04
CA VAL A 3 -5.81 -21.39 -9.64
C VAL A 3 -6.16 -21.77 -8.19
N SER A 4 -6.12 -20.81 -7.26
CA SER A 4 -6.52 -21.07 -5.86
C SER A 4 -7.98 -21.51 -5.75
N VAL A 5 -8.88 -20.86 -6.51
CA VAL A 5 -10.31 -21.23 -6.51
C VAL A 5 -10.50 -22.65 -7.03
N VAL A 6 -9.85 -22.99 -8.14
CA VAL A 6 -9.92 -24.33 -8.75
C VAL A 6 -9.36 -25.39 -7.80
N VAL A 7 -8.17 -25.17 -7.22
CA VAL A 7 -7.54 -26.11 -6.28
C VAL A 7 -8.39 -26.29 -5.04
N THR A 8 -8.84 -25.21 -4.39
CA THR A 8 -9.72 -25.31 -3.21
C THR A 8 -11.05 -26.00 -3.55
N SER A 9 -11.63 -25.77 -4.73
CA SER A 9 -12.85 -26.48 -5.15
C SER A 9 -12.62 -27.99 -5.34
N ALA A 10 -11.47 -28.41 -5.87
CA ALA A 10 -11.11 -29.82 -6.01
C ALA A 10 -10.95 -30.50 -4.65
N THR A 11 -10.45 -29.80 -3.63
CA THR A 11 -10.33 -30.36 -2.27
C THR A 11 -11.67 -30.69 -1.63
N VAL A 12 -12.75 -29.99 -1.99
CA VAL A 12 -14.11 -30.33 -1.53
C VAL A 12 -14.53 -31.69 -2.09
N VAL A 13 -14.19 -31.99 -3.35
CA VAL A 13 -14.51 -33.26 -3.99
C VAL A 13 -13.66 -34.41 -3.43
N ILE A 14 -12.37 -34.17 -3.18
CA ILE A 14 -11.41 -35.20 -2.76
C ILE A 14 -11.48 -35.47 -1.24
N TYR A 15 -11.58 -34.42 -0.43
CA TYR A 15 -11.45 -34.47 1.03
C TYR A 15 -12.73 -34.07 1.78
N GLY A 16 -13.81 -33.74 1.09
CA GLY A 16 -15.11 -33.39 1.70
C GLY A 16 -15.15 -32.01 2.38
N LYS A 17 -14.06 -31.23 2.32
CA LYS A 17 -13.96 -29.88 2.90
C LYS A 17 -13.08 -28.98 2.04
N ALA A 18 -13.35 -27.68 2.07
CA ALA A 18 -12.53 -26.69 1.37
C ALA A 18 -11.23 -26.45 2.15
N ILE A 19 -10.10 -26.87 1.57
CA ILE A 19 -8.76 -26.60 2.09
C ILE A 19 -8.17 -25.45 1.26
N TRP A 20 -7.95 -24.32 1.92
CA TRP A 20 -7.41 -23.10 1.31
C TRP A 20 -5.95 -22.85 1.70
N ASP A 21 -5.49 -23.45 2.81
CA ASP A 21 -4.09 -23.40 3.23
C ASP A 21 -3.27 -24.43 2.40
N PRO A 22 -2.31 -23.98 1.58
CA PRO A 22 -1.46 -24.87 0.80
C PRO A 22 -0.59 -25.78 1.67
N ILE A 23 -0.27 -25.40 2.91
CA ILE A 23 0.51 -26.22 3.84
C ILE A 23 -0.35 -27.37 4.38
N ASP A 24 -1.59 -27.10 4.81
CA ASP A 24 -2.54 -28.17 5.21
C ASP A 24 -2.83 -29.11 4.03
N LEU A 25 -2.99 -28.57 2.82
CA LEU A 25 -3.24 -29.39 1.63
C LEU A 25 -2.05 -30.32 1.30
N THR A 26 -0.83 -29.79 1.28
CA THR A 26 0.37 -30.57 0.98
C THR A 26 0.70 -31.60 2.05
N SER A 27 0.40 -31.33 3.33
CA SER A 27 0.59 -32.31 4.42
C SER A 27 -0.29 -33.56 4.31
N ARG A 28 -1.34 -33.52 3.48
CA ARG A 28 -2.28 -34.62 3.24
C ARG A 28 -2.00 -35.39 1.94
N MET A 29 -0.96 -34.99 1.22
CA MET A 29 -0.53 -35.63 -0.03
C MET A 29 0.72 -36.47 0.24
N GLU A 30 0.81 -37.64 -0.37
CA GLU A 30 1.97 -38.53 -0.23
C GLU A 30 2.79 -38.57 -1.53
N GLY A 31 4.10 -38.77 -1.40
CA GLY A 31 5.03 -38.98 -2.52
C GLY A 31 6.13 -37.92 -2.66
N VAL A 32 7.20 -38.28 -3.39
CA VAL A 32 8.40 -37.44 -3.58
C VAL A 32 8.06 -36.08 -4.22
N GLY A 33 7.03 -36.03 -5.06
CA GLY A 33 6.55 -34.80 -5.68
C GLY A 33 6.06 -33.74 -4.68
N VAL A 34 5.52 -34.16 -3.52
CA VAL A 34 5.07 -33.25 -2.45
C VAL A 34 6.26 -32.59 -1.77
N GLY A 35 7.33 -33.35 -1.52
CA GLY A 35 8.57 -32.81 -0.97
C GLY A 35 9.20 -31.75 -1.87
N ILE A 36 9.25 -32.02 -3.18
CA ILE A 36 9.72 -31.05 -4.18
C ILE A 36 8.81 -29.80 -4.19
N ALA A 37 7.48 -29.99 -4.18
CA ALA A 37 6.53 -28.89 -4.16
C ALA A 37 6.67 -28.01 -2.90
N LEU A 38 6.88 -28.60 -1.72
CA LEU A 38 7.11 -27.87 -0.47
C LEU A 38 8.40 -27.05 -0.49
N VAL A 39 9.48 -27.60 -1.05
CA VAL A 39 10.74 -26.85 -1.23
C VAL A 39 10.53 -25.67 -2.17
N ILE A 40 9.84 -25.89 -3.30
CA ILE A 40 9.50 -24.83 -4.26
C ILE A 40 8.64 -23.75 -3.58
N LEU A 41 7.57 -24.13 -2.86
CA LEU A 41 6.70 -23.20 -2.15
C LEU A 41 7.45 -22.38 -1.11
N THR A 42 8.38 -23.00 -0.39
CA THR A 42 9.21 -22.30 0.61
C THR A 42 10.10 -21.27 -0.07
N LEU A 43 10.81 -21.68 -1.13
CA LEU A 43 11.68 -20.78 -1.90
C LEU A 43 10.88 -19.62 -2.52
N ASP A 44 9.74 -19.92 -3.14
CA ASP A 44 8.84 -18.92 -3.74
C ASP A 44 8.35 -17.91 -2.70
N THR A 45 7.88 -18.41 -1.55
CA THR A 45 7.44 -17.56 -0.43
C THR A 45 8.56 -16.64 0.03
N MET A 46 9.79 -17.15 0.16
CA MET A 46 10.94 -16.34 0.56
C MET A 46 11.29 -15.28 -0.50
N CYS A 47 11.35 -15.67 -1.77
CA CYS A 47 11.67 -14.78 -2.89
C CYS A 47 10.65 -13.66 -3.04
N CYS A 48 9.36 -13.98 -3.02
CA CYS A 48 8.29 -12.99 -3.13
C CYS A 48 8.26 -12.04 -1.93
N ASN A 49 8.45 -12.54 -0.71
CA ASN A 49 8.48 -11.68 0.48
C ASN A 49 9.67 -10.72 0.45
N LEU A 50 10.85 -11.20 0.06
CA LEU A 50 12.03 -10.37 -0.09
C LEU A 50 11.79 -9.28 -1.15
N ALA A 51 11.30 -9.66 -2.32
CA ALA A 51 11.06 -8.73 -3.43
C ALA A 51 9.98 -7.68 -3.11
N ALA A 52 8.85 -8.10 -2.56
CA ALA A 52 7.71 -7.22 -2.34
C ALA A 52 7.85 -6.34 -1.09
N ASN A 53 8.41 -6.89 0.00
CA ASN A 53 8.36 -6.23 1.31
C ASN A 53 9.70 -5.67 1.80
N LEU A 54 10.84 -6.09 1.23
CA LEU A 54 12.15 -5.55 1.62
C LEU A 54 12.69 -4.52 0.63
N VAL A 55 12.52 -4.74 -0.68
CA VAL A 55 13.17 -3.93 -1.72
C VAL A 55 12.70 -2.48 -1.66
N GLY A 56 11.38 -2.25 -1.61
CA GLY A 56 10.80 -0.90 -1.57
C GLY A 56 11.33 -0.06 -0.40
N PRO A 57 11.12 -0.48 0.86
CA PRO A 57 11.62 0.27 2.01
C PRO A 57 13.14 0.43 2.04
N ALA A 58 13.90 -0.56 1.56
CA ALA A 58 15.35 -0.45 1.46
C ALA A 58 15.79 0.67 0.51
N TYR A 59 15.10 0.81 -0.63
CA TYR A 59 15.30 1.95 -1.53
C TYR A 59 14.86 3.26 -0.88
N ASP A 60 13.69 3.30 -0.25
CA ASP A 60 13.19 4.51 0.43
C ASP A 60 14.20 5.04 1.46
N PHE A 61 14.74 4.18 2.33
CA PHE A 61 15.76 4.60 3.31
C PHE A 61 17.05 5.07 2.65
N SER A 62 17.50 4.40 1.59
CA SER A 62 18.71 4.81 0.87
C SER A 62 18.52 6.13 0.12
N SER A 63 17.30 6.42 -0.36
CA SER A 63 16.95 7.67 -1.03
C SER A 63 16.75 8.82 -0.04
N LEU A 64 16.29 8.54 1.19
CA LEU A 64 16.14 9.55 2.24
C LEU A 64 17.48 10.10 2.73
N TRP A 65 18.52 9.26 2.83
CA TRP A 65 19.86 9.71 3.24
C TRP A 65 20.98 8.96 2.50
N PRO A 66 21.22 9.26 1.21
CA PRO A 66 22.12 8.49 0.35
C PRO A 66 23.59 8.56 0.79
N LYS A 67 23.99 9.62 1.51
CA LYS A 67 25.36 9.75 2.05
C LYS A 67 25.65 8.79 3.22
N ALA A 68 24.63 8.33 3.93
CA ALA A 68 24.80 7.54 5.16
C ALA A 68 24.20 6.13 5.06
N ILE A 69 23.15 5.95 4.25
CA ILE A 69 22.39 4.69 4.17
C ILE A 69 22.59 4.06 2.80
N SER A 70 23.32 2.94 2.77
CA SER A 70 23.37 2.07 1.60
C SER A 70 22.11 1.20 1.49
N TYR A 71 21.84 0.65 0.31
CA TYR A 71 20.75 -0.32 0.12
C TYR A 71 20.81 -1.50 1.11
N ARG A 72 22.01 -2.03 1.40
CA ARG A 72 22.19 -3.10 2.38
C ARG A 72 21.80 -2.65 3.79
N THR A 73 22.23 -1.45 4.17
CA THR A 73 21.88 -0.85 5.46
C THR A 73 20.38 -0.58 5.57
N GLY A 74 19.75 -0.06 4.51
CA GLY A 74 18.30 0.15 4.42
C GLY A 74 17.51 -1.15 4.57
N GLY A 75 17.97 -2.25 3.96
CA GLY A 75 17.38 -3.58 4.14
C GLY A 75 17.48 -4.06 5.59
N LEU A 76 18.61 -3.88 6.27
CA LEU A 76 18.77 -4.23 7.68
C LEU A 76 17.87 -3.39 8.61
N ILE A 77 17.74 -2.09 8.34
CA ILE A 77 16.83 -1.21 9.07
C ILE A 77 15.39 -1.69 8.91
N THR A 78 14.98 -2.01 7.68
CA THR A 78 13.64 -2.52 7.37
C THR A 78 13.35 -3.82 8.12
N ALA A 79 14.29 -4.77 8.11
CA ALA A 79 14.15 -6.03 8.84
C ALA A 79 14.01 -5.81 10.36
N GLY A 80 14.80 -4.91 10.93
CA GLY A 80 14.70 -4.54 12.34
C GLY A 80 13.35 -3.94 12.70
N ILE A 81 12.86 -2.97 11.91
CA ILE A 81 11.54 -2.37 12.10
C ILE A 81 10.43 -3.42 11.99
N ALA A 82 10.50 -4.32 11.00
CA ALA A 82 9.51 -5.38 10.82
C ALA A 82 9.38 -6.28 12.06
N ILE A 83 10.48 -6.60 12.74
CA ILE A 83 10.47 -7.39 13.98
C ILE A 83 9.87 -6.57 15.13
N VAL A 84 10.29 -5.32 15.29
CA VAL A 84 9.83 -4.42 16.36
C VAL A 84 8.33 -4.12 16.25
N MET A 85 7.79 -4.07 15.02
CA MET A 85 6.35 -3.89 14.77
C MET A 85 5.50 -5.05 15.29
N MET A 86 6.08 -6.22 15.60
CA MET A 86 5.39 -7.40 16.13
C MET A 86 4.11 -7.76 15.35
N PRO A 87 4.20 -8.03 14.03
CA PRO A 87 3.02 -8.21 13.17
C PRO A 87 2.08 -9.32 13.65
N TRP A 88 2.61 -10.33 14.36
CA TRP A 88 1.83 -11.42 14.94
C TRP A 88 0.74 -10.94 15.91
N LYS A 89 0.90 -9.78 16.57
CA LYS A 89 -0.14 -9.21 17.43
C LYS A 89 -1.37 -8.75 16.64
N ILE A 90 -1.16 -8.18 15.46
CA ILE A 90 -2.23 -7.70 14.59
C ILE A 90 -2.87 -8.87 13.84
N LEU A 91 -2.07 -9.87 13.46
CA LEU A 91 -2.52 -11.10 12.80
C LEU A 91 -3.32 -12.03 13.71
N ALA A 92 -3.28 -11.83 15.03
CA ALA A 92 -3.95 -12.70 16.01
C ALA A 92 -5.48 -12.76 15.83
N THR A 93 -6.10 -11.75 15.21
CA THR A 93 -7.54 -11.73 14.96
C THR A 93 -7.86 -11.21 13.56
N THR A 94 -8.90 -11.77 12.94
CA THR A 94 -9.43 -11.29 11.66
C THR A 94 -9.85 -9.82 11.74
N GLN A 95 -10.43 -9.41 12.88
CA GLN A 95 -10.82 -8.02 13.12
C GLN A 95 -9.61 -7.08 13.09
N GLY A 96 -8.56 -7.40 13.84
CA GLY A 96 -7.34 -6.59 13.90
C GLY A 96 -6.61 -6.54 12.56
N TYR A 97 -6.52 -7.67 11.86
CA TYR A 97 -5.80 -7.74 10.60
C TYR A 97 -6.55 -7.12 9.42
N ILE A 98 -7.77 -7.57 9.15
CA ILE A 98 -8.50 -7.17 7.94
C ILE A 98 -9.11 -5.78 8.15
N PHE A 99 -9.95 -5.63 9.17
CA PHE A 99 -10.78 -4.45 9.30
C PHE A 99 -10.06 -3.27 9.94
N THR A 100 -9.13 -3.51 10.85
CA THR A 100 -8.35 -2.41 11.44
C THR A 100 -7.11 -2.09 10.62
N TRP A 101 -6.26 -3.07 10.34
CA TRP A 101 -4.97 -2.82 9.68
C TRP A 101 -5.07 -2.66 8.17
N LEU A 102 -5.56 -3.67 7.44
CA LEU A 102 -5.57 -3.61 5.97
C LEU A 102 -6.46 -2.49 5.43
N VAL A 103 -7.67 -2.34 5.96
CA VAL A 103 -8.57 -1.24 5.55
C VAL A 103 -8.01 0.12 5.97
N GLY A 104 -7.46 0.23 7.19
CA GLY A 104 -6.85 1.47 7.68
C GLY A 104 -5.65 1.91 6.84
N TYR A 105 -4.78 0.96 6.50
CA TYR A 105 -3.66 1.16 5.59
C TYR A 105 -4.14 1.57 4.18
N SER A 106 -5.18 0.91 3.68
CA SER A 106 -5.79 1.24 2.39
C SER A 106 -6.42 2.63 2.36
N ALA A 107 -6.92 3.12 3.49
CA ALA A 107 -7.45 4.48 3.64
C ALA A 107 -6.38 5.57 3.44
N LEU A 108 -5.11 5.25 3.67
CA LEU A 108 -3.96 6.14 3.44
C LEU A 108 -3.42 5.98 2.02
N LEU A 109 -3.29 4.75 1.54
CA LEU A 109 -2.74 4.49 0.20
C LEU A 109 -3.66 4.91 -0.94
N GLY A 110 -4.98 4.79 -0.77
CA GLY A 110 -5.95 5.21 -1.79
C GLY A 110 -5.76 6.67 -2.20
N PRO A 111 -5.77 7.63 -1.26
CA PRO A 111 -5.47 9.04 -1.52
C PRO A 111 -4.14 9.27 -2.24
N VAL A 112 -3.05 8.63 -1.79
CA VAL A 112 -1.72 8.76 -2.43
C VAL A 112 -1.78 8.29 -3.88
N ALA A 113 -2.39 7.14 -4.14
CA ALA A 113 -2.58 6.62 -5.49
C ALA A 113 -3.40 7.59 -6.36
N GLY A 114 -4.49 8.16 -5.81
CA GLY A 114 -5.31 9.15 -6.51
C GLY A 114 -4.52 10.39 -6.94
N ILE A 115 -3.67 10.92 -6.05
CA ILE A 115 -2.79 12.05 -6.35
C ILE A 115 -1.80 11.69 -7.45
N LEU A 116 -1.09 10.56 -7.33
CA LEU A 116 -0.08 10.13 -8.29
C LEU A 116 -0.67 9.89 -9.69
N VAL A 117 -1.84 9.24 -9.77
CA VAL A 117 -2.53 8.99 -11.04
C VAL A 117 -2.92 10.30 -11.71
N VAL A 118 -3.51 11.24 -10.97
CA VAL A 118 -3.92 12.53 -11.54
C VAL A 118 -2.70 13.39 -11.90
N ASP A 119 -1.67 13.41 -11.07
CA ASP A 119 -0.45 14.18 -11.34
C ASP A 119 0.22 13.71 -12.64
N TYR A 120 0.49 12.42 -12.74
CA TYR A 120 1.22 11.88 -13.88
C TYR A 120 0.39 11.91 -15.17
N PHE A 121 -0.85 11.40 -15.16
CA PHE A 121 -1.62 11.23 -16.38
C PHE A 121 -2.37 12.50 -16.82
N LEU A 122 -2.93 13.27 -15.88
CA LEU A 122 -3.81 14.40 -16.22
C LEU A 122 -3.11 15.76 -16.13
N VAL A 123 -2.34 16.01 -15.07
CA VAL A 123 -1.66 17.30 -14.87
C VAL A 123 -0.42 17.39 -15.77
N ARG A 124 0.40 16.32 -15.80
CA ARG A 124 1.68 16.29 -16.52
C ARG A 124 1.61 15.63 -17.88
N GLY A 125 0.51 14.96 -18.22
CA GLY A 125 0.33 14.32 -19.53
C GLY A 125 1.44 13.30 -19.84
N THR A 126 1.79 12.47 -18.86
CA THR A 126 2.83 11.43 -18.90
C THR A 126 4.25 11.93 -19.19
N ARG A 127 4.53 13.22 -18.93
CA ARG A 127 5.86 13.81 -19.10
C ARG A 127 6.46 14.15 -17.74
N LEU A 128 7.59 13.54 -17.42
CA LEU A 128 8.39 13.83 -16.22
C LEU A 128 9.80 14.19 -16.67
N ASP A 129 10.28 15.33 -16.20
CA ASP A 129 11.70 15.67 -16.26
C ASP A 129 12.41 14.91 -15.13
N THR A 130 13.26 13.94 -15.48
CA THR A 130 13.98 13.11 -14.51
C THR A 130 15.16 13.82 -13.88
N GLU A 131 15.76 14.79 -14.56
CA GLU A 131 16.90 15.55 -14.04
C GLU A 131 16.42 16.44 -12.90
N GLN A 132 15.31 17.15 -13.13
CA GLN A 132 14.66 18.02 -12.14
C GLN A 132 14.21 17.26 -10.86
N LEU A 133 13.99 15.94 -10.92
CA LEU A 133 13.63 15.13 -9.74
C LEU A 133 14.77 15.01 -8.72
N PHE A 134 16.02 15.20 -9.15
CA PHE A 134 17.20 15.14 -8.29
C PHE A 134 17.72 16.52 -7.89
N GLU A 135 17.07 17.59 -8.33
CA GLU A 135 17.45 18.98 -8.06
C GLU A 135 16.67 19.56 -6.87
N GLU A 136 17.36 20.00 -5.82
CA GLU A 136 16.74 20.52 -4.58
C GLU A 136 15.86 21.76 -4.82
N ASN A 137 16.22 22.59 -5.80
CA ASN A 137 15.47 23.80 -6.20
C ASN A 137 14.83 23.66 -7.59
N GLY A 138 14.62 22.42 -8.04
CA GLY A 138 14.04 22.12 -9.34
C GLY A 138 12.53 22.37 -9.42
N GLU A 139 11.94 21.98 -10.54
CA GLU A 139 10.50 22.14 -10.80
C GLU A 139 9.61 21.53 -9.70
N TYR A 140 10.06 20.43 -9.09
CA TYR A 140 9.32 19.69 -8.07
C TYR A 140 9.58 20.17 -6.64
N ALA A 141 10.31 21.26 -6.44
CA ALA A 141 10.58 21.82 -5.11
C ALA A 141 9.36 22.53 -4.50
N TYR A 142 8.40 22.99 -5.32
CA TYR A 142 7.18 23.68 -4.89
C TYR A 142 7.43 24.72 -3.78
N SER A 143 6.76 24.60 -2.63
CA SER A 143 6.92 25.49 -1.47
C SER A 143 7.80 24.81 -0.44
N ASN A 144 9.10 25.07 -0.50
CA ASN A 144 10.11 24.54 0.44
C ASN A 144 10.13 22.99 0.51
N GLY A 145 10.07 22.34 -0.65
CA GLY A 145 10.02 20.88 -0.79
C GLY A 145 8.63 20.26 -0.71
N TRP A 146 7.59 21.05 -0.45
CA TRP A 146 6.21 20.56 -0.29
C TRP A 146 5.27 21.11 -1.35
N ASN A 147 4.49 20.23 -1.97
CA ASN A 147 3.35 20.61 -2.79
C ASN A 147 2.10 20.80 -1.90
N PRO A 148 1.64 22.03 -1.63
CA PRO A 148 0.50 22.24 -0.75
C PRO A 148 -0.78 21.61 -1.30
N ALA A 149 -0.95 21.56 -2.63
CA ALA A 149 -2.11 20.91 -3.25
C ALA A 149 -2.12 19.40 -2.99
N ALA A 150 -0.96 18.74 -3.05
CA ALA A 150 -0.84 17.31 -2.74
C ALA A 150 -1.14 17.03 -1.27
N VAL A 151 -0.59 17.85 -0.34
CA VAL A 151 -0.84 17.70 1.10
C VAL A 151 -2.32 17.90 1.43
N ILE A 152 -2.94 18.94 0.89
CA ILE A 152 -4.37 19.22 1.11
C ILE A 152 -5.23 18.10 0.52
N ALA A 153 -4.91 17.60 -0.67
CA ALA A 153 -5.62 16.48 -1.29
C ALA A 153 -5.50 15.19 -0.46
N LEU A 154 -4.31 14.90 0.08
CA LEU A 154 -4.07 13.75 0.95
C LEU A 154 -4.93 13.84 2.21
N VAL A 155 -4.90 14.98 2.90
CA VAL A 155 -5.70 15.22 4.10
C VAL A 155 -7.19 15.11 3.78
N ALA A 156 -7.66 15.70 2.67
CA ALA A 156 -9.05 15.61 2.25
C ALA A 156 -9.50 14.17 1.93
N GLY A 157 -8.64 13.35 1.34
CA GLY A 157 -8.93 11.94 1.07
C GLY A 157 -8.93 11.04 2.31
N VAL A 158 -8.08 11.34 3.30
CA VAL A 158 -7.96 10.54 4.54
C VAL A 158 -9.02 10.89 5.57
N LEU A 159 -9.33 12.18 5.75
CA LEU A 159 -10.19 12.67 6.84
C LEU A 159 -11.55 11.97 6.94
N PRO A 160 -12.30 11.71 5.85
CA PRO A 160 -13.59 11.03 5.91
C PRO A 160 -13.52 9.59 6.43
N ASN A 161 -12.37 8.93 6.31
CA ASN A 161 -12.18 7.56 6.77
C ASN A 161 -11.88 7.49 8.29
N LEU A 162 -11.41 8.58 8.88
CA LEU A 162 -10.91 8.61 10.25
C LEU A 162 -11.97 8.21 11.29
N PRO A 163 -13.23 8.68 11.24
CA PRO A 163 -14.23 8.25 12.23
C PRO A 163 -14.53 6.74 12.17
N GLY A 164 -14.64 6.17 10.96
CA GLY A 164 -14.87 4.73 10.80
C GLY A 164 -13.67 3.88 11.23
N PHE A 165 -12.46 4.35 10.95
CA PHE A 165 -11.22 3.74 11.46
C PHE A 165 -11.18 3.73 12.98
N LEU A 166 -11.44 4.87 13.63
CA LEU A 166 -11.40 5.00 15.08
C LEU A 166 -12.43 4.11 15.79
N ASN A 167 -13.64 3.98 15.22
CA ASN A 167 -14.64 3.03 15.72
C ASN A 167 -14.17 1.57 15.60
N THR A 168 -13.51 1.22 14.50
CA THR A 168 -13.03 -0.15 14.25
C THR A 168 -11.80 -0.49 15.11
N ALA A 169 -10.87 0.47 15.26
CA ALA A 169 -9.63 0.30 16.00
C ALA A 169 -9.82 0.40 17.53
N LEU A 170 -10.69 1.30 17.98
CA LEU A 170 -10.91 1.64 19.39
C LEU A 170 -12.42 1.70 19.71
N PRO A 171 -13.15 0.58 19.58
CA PRO A 171 -14.61 0.57 19.72
C PRO A 171 -15.10 1.02 21.11
N ASN A 172 -14.30 0.81 22.16
CA ASN A 172 -14.64 1.23 23.52
C ASN A 172 -14.51 2.75 23.73
N VAL A 173 -13.67 3.43 22.94
CA VAL A 173 -13.43 4.88 23.04
C VAL A 173 -14.33 5.64 22.06
N PHE A 174 -14.59 5.07 20.88
CA PHE A 174 -15.44 5.63 19.84
C PHE A 174 -16.62 4.70 19.52
N PRO A 175 -17.55 4.45 20.46
CA PRO A 175 -18.62 3.46 20.26
C PRO A 175 -19.69 3.93 19.27
N SER A 176 -19.93 5.24 19.20
CA SER A 176 -21.02 5.85 18.44
C SER A 176 -20.50 6.64 17.25
N VAL A 177 -20.33 5.95 16.12
CA VAL A 177 -20.03 6.57 14.82
C VAL A 177 -21.20 6.36 13.86
N PRO A 178 -21.69 7.41 13.16
CA PRO A 178 -22.77 7.27 12.19
C PRO A 178 -22.44 6.24 11.11
N ASP A 179 -23.45 5.49 10.66
CA ASP A 179 -23.25 4.38 9.70
C ASP A 179 -22.70 4.83 8.35
N ALA A 180 -22.91 6.10 7.99
CA ALA A 180 -22.27 6.73 6.84
C ALA A 180 -20.74 6.63 6.89
N PHE A 181 -20.12 6.92 8.03
CA PHE A 181 -18.65 6.89 8.18
C PHE A 181 -18.10 5.46 8.23
N LYS A 182 -18.86 4.50 8.78
CA LYS A 182 -18.51 3.07 8.71
C LYS A 182 -18.55 2.56 7.27
N SER A 183 -19.53 3.00 6.50
CA SER A 183 -19.67 2.66 5.08
C SER A 183 -18.53 3.27 4.25
N ILE A 184 -18.20 4.54 4.50
CA ILE A 184 -17.03 5.21 3.89
C ILE A 184 -15.76 4.41 4.17
N TYR A 185 -15.53 4.04 5.44
CA TYR A 185 -14.34 3.29 5.84
C TYR A 185 -14.28 1.89 5.20
N THR A 186 -15.42 1.21 5.04
CA THR A 186 -15.47 -0.08 4.33
C THR A 186 -14.94 0.02 2.90
N TYR A 187 -15.16 1.16 2.24
CA TYR A 187 -14.67 1.46 0.89
C TYR A 187 -13.54 2.49 0.89
N ALA A 188 -12.76 2.57 1.98
CA ALA A 188 -11.85 3.68 2.24
C ALA A 188 -10.86 3.94 1.10
N TRP A 189 -10.38 2.88 0.47
CA TRP A 189 -9.46 2.97 -0.66
C TRP A 189 -10.05 3.76 -1.83
N PHE A 190 -11.26 3.38 -2.28
CA PHE A 190 -11.92 4.00 -3.43
C PHE A 190 -12.37 5.42 -3.12
N VAL A 191 -12.94 5.64 -1.93
CA VAL A 191 -13.40 6.96 -1.50
C VAL A 191 -12.22 7.91 -1.37
N GLY A 192 -11.14 7.47 -0.70
CA GLY A 192 -9.93 8.27 -0.52
C GLY A 192 -9.26 8.60 -1.85
N LEU A 193 -9.15 7.62 -2.76
CA LEU A 193 -8.62 7.83 -4.11
C LEU A 193 -9.44 8.88 -4.87
N ALA A 194 -10.76 8.73 -4.91
CA ALA A 194 -11.62 9.63 -5.69
C ALA A 194 -11.57 11.07 -5.15
N ILE A 195 -11.62 11.25 -3.83
CA ILE A 195 -11.56 12.59 -3.21
C ILE A 195 -10.20 13.23 -3.45
N ALA A 196 -9.10 12.51 -3.18
CA ALA A 196 -7.77 13.07 -3.35
C ALA A 196 -7.45 13.39 -4.82
N ALA A 197 -7.84 12.51 -5.75
CA ALA A 197 -7.72 12.74 -7.19
C ALA A 197 -8.44 14.03 -7.63
N LEU A 198 -9.68 14.22 -7.18
CA LEU A 198 -10.48 15.39 -7.52
C LEU A 198 -9.90 16.68 -6.92
N VAL A 199 -9.60 16.67 -5.61
CA VAL A 199 -9.06 17.84 -4.92
C VAL A 199 -7.71 18.23 -5.53
N TYR A 200 -6.82 17.27 -5.74
CA TYR A 200 -5.52 17.52 -6.34
C TYR A 200 -5.64 18.09 -7.76
N GLY A 201 -6.44 17.45 -8.61
CA GLY A 201 -6.64 17.89 -9.99
C GLY A 201 -7.24 19.29 -10.09
N VAL A 202 -8.21 19.62 -9.25
CA VAL A 202 -8.79 20.97 -9.18
C VAL A 202 -7.76 21.98 -8.71
N MET A 203 -7.03 21.70 -7.63
CA MET A 203 -6.04 22.62 -7.09
C MET A 203 -4.87 22.85 -8.05
N MET A 204 -4.37 21.81 -8.71
CA MET A 204 -3.29 21.93 -9.69
C MET A 204 -3.73 22.62 -10.99
N LYS A 205 -5.02 22.59 -11.34
CA LYS A 205 -5.56 23.32 -12.49
C LYS A 205 -5.83 24.79 -12.18
N LEU A 206 -6.28 25.10 -10.96
CA LEU A 206 -6.59 26.46 -10.50
C LEU A 206 -5.35 27.22 -10.04
N GLY A 207 -4.45 26.55 -9.33
CA GLY A 207 -3.12 27.05 -9.10
C GLY A 207 -2.44 27.15 -10.45
N LYS A 208 -2.03 28.35 -10.86
CA LYS A 208 -1.07 28.54 -11.96
C LYS A 208 0.29 27.96 -11.57
N SER A 209 0.33 26.69 -11.17
CA SER A 209 1.57 25.97 -10.95
C SER A 209 2.28 26.04 -12.29
N ARG A 210 3.44 26.71 -12.27
CA ARG A 210 4.22 27.05 -13.47
C ARG A 210 4.19 25.86 -14.40
N ARG A 211 3.56 26.01 -15.56
CA ARG A 211 3.68 24.98 -16.61
C ARG A 211 5.17 24.74 -16.79
N PRO A 212 5.63 23.48 -16.81
CA PRO A 212 6.99 23.15 -17.15
C PRO A 212 7.35 23.91 -18.41
N SER A 213 8.45 24.66 -18.41
CA SER A 213 9.08 24.99 -19.68
C SER A 213 9.54 23.65 -20.23
N VAL A 214 8.74 23.07 -21.12
CA VAL A 214 9.15 21.90 -21.87
C VAL A 214 10.42 22.31 -22.59
N ALA A 215 11.57 21.81 -22.15
CA ALA A 215 12.78 21.90 -22.94
C ALA A 215 12.45 21.20 -24.26
N SER A 216 12.35 21.98 -25.33
CA SER A 216 12.25 21.44 -26.67
C SER A 216 13.56 20.69 -26.95
N ALA A 217 13.45 19.37 -27.06
CA ALA A 217 14.42 18.55 -27.77
C ALA A 217 13.80 18.12 -29.10
#